data_AF-A0A9D8K4W6-F1
#
_entry.id   AF-A0A9D8K4W6-F1
#
_cell.length_a   1.000
_cell.length_b   1.000
_cell.length_c   1.000
_cell.angle_alpha   90.00
_cell.angle_beta   90.00
_cell.angle_gamma   90.00
#
_symmetry.space_group_name_H-M   'P 1'
#
loop_
_entity.id
_entity.type
_entity.pdbx_description
1 polymer ?
#
loop_
_entity_poly.entity_id
_entity_poly.type
_entity_poly.pdbx_seq_one_letter_code
_entity_poly.pdbx_strand_id
1 'polypeptide(L)'
;MLHALVFVLCGDAAPLREATDWPSLLDAQRQGLRSGTQLRLFRLPVPTSGEPSPSPLASGGVNASGDRPRTREGEAQLICDALVPLIEPRRLWLGVYQVSGPAEEPFTPETGVGLRVERVTCLDCFPLQEASNETCWFYPTDNGHYLAWENRRQIETLPGHLPDRPPQAEPFPYGHGDVHLLWSLMADDHALTCVGLTWRRQRIAWPLVSERRERLATWTEFQIDAMAESSYQELNSATLFQLADSGEAAAG
;
A
#
# COMPACT_ATOMS: atom_id res chain seq x y z
N MET A 1 -9.26 -25.83 -18.07
CA MET A 1 -9.36 -25.26 -16.71
C MET A 1 -8.08 -24.49 -16.48
N LEU A 2 -8.18 -23.29 -15.94
CA LEU A 2 -7.03 -22.44 -15.65
C LEU A 2 -6.79 -22.44 -14.14
N HIS A 3 -5.57 -22.10 -13.76
CA HIS A 3 -5.08 -22.04 -12.40
C HIS A 3 -4.60 -20.62 -12.10
N ALA A 4 -4.74 -20.19 -10.85
CA ALA A 4 -4.16 -18.95 -10.32
C ALA A 4 -3.63 -19.20 -8.91
N LEU A 5 -2.62 -18.41 -8.52
CA LEU A 5 -2.12 -18.37 -7.15
C LEU A 5 -2.80 -17.21 -6.41
N VAL A 6 -3.33 -17.50 -5.22
CA VAL A 6 -4.07 -16.54 -4.39
C VAL A 6 -3.47 -16.51 -2.99
N PHE A 7 -3.38 -15.31 -2.44
CA PHE A 7 -2.80 -15.03 -1.13
C PHE A 7 -3.89 -14.46 -0.23
N VAL A 8 -4.06 -15.00 0.97
CA VAL A 8 -5.06 -14.53 1.93
C VAL A 8 -4.38 -14.17 3.23
N LEU A 9 -4.62 -12.94 3.70
CA LEU A 9 -4.16 -12.49 5.01
C LEU A 9 -5.31 -12.61 6.01
N CYS A 10 -5.00 -13.16 7.19
CA CYS A 10 -5.96 -13.30 8.28
C CYS A 10 -5.26 -13.08 9.62
N GLY A 11 -5.99 -12.68 10.67
CA GLY A 11 -5.43 -12.59 12.03
C GLY A 11 -5.18 -13.94 12.69
N ASP A 12 -5.74 -15.02 12.15
CA ASP A 12 -5.68 -16.38 12.71
C ASP A 12 -5.43 -17.42 11.60
N ALA A 13 -4.82 -18.55 11.98
CA ALA A 13 -4.60 -19.70 11.12
C ALA A 13 -5.88 -20.51 10.86
N ALA A 14 -6.81 -20.58 11.81
CA ALA A 14 -7.97 -21.47 11.70
C ALA A 14 -8.85 -21.15 10.47
N PRO A 15 -9.26 -19.89 10.22
CA PRO A 15 -10.06 -19.55 9.03
C PRO A 15 -9.34 -19.87 7.71
N LEU A 16 -8.00 -19.80 7.70
CA LEU A 16 -7.21 -20.12 6.53
C LEU A 16 -7.17 -21.63 6.26
N ARG A 17 -6.96 -22.44 7.30
CA ARG A 17 -6.87 -23.90 7.17
C ARG A 17 -8.21 -24.55 6.86
N GLU A 18 -9.31 -23.94 7.31
CA GLU A 18 -10.67 -24.44 7.11
C GLU A 18 -11.30 -23.97 5.79
N ALA A 19 -10.71 -22.99 5.10
CA ALA A 19 -11.24 -22.48 3.84
C ALA A 19 -11.13 -23.50 2.70
N THR A 20 -12.28 -23.96 2.21
CA THR A 20 -12.39 -24.98 1.15
C THR A 20 -12.99 -24.44 -0.16
N ASP A 21 -13.47 -23.20 -0.18
CA ASP A 21 -14.13 -22.59 -1.33
C ASP A 21 -13.84 -21.08 -1.43
N TRP A 22 -14.29 -20.45 -2.51
CA TRP A 22 -14.02 -19.02 -2.72
C TRP A 22 -14.67 -18.11 -1.67
N PRO A 23 -15.95 -18.29 -1.27
CA PRO A 23 -16.55 -17.48 -0.21
C PRO A 23 -15.79 -17.54 1.13
N SER A 24 -15.34 -18.72 1.56
CA SER A 24 -14.56 -18.85 2.80
C SER A 24 -13.21 -18.12 2.75
N LEU A 25 -12.55 -18.08 1.59
CA LEU A 25 -11.35 -17.25 1.40
C LEU A 25 -11.64 -15.75 1.51
N LEU A 26 -12.77 -15.28 0.97
CA LEU A 26 -13.19 -13.87 1.10
C LEU A 26 -13.47 -13.51 2.56
N ASP A 27 -14.13 -14.40 3.31
CA ASP A 27 -14.43 -14.19 4.72
C ASP A 27 -13.17 -14.21 5.61
N ALA A 28 -12.18 -15.04 5.27
CA ALA A 28 -10.88 -15.02 5.92
C ALA A 28 -10.12 -13.72 5.61
N GLN A 29 -10.10 -13.25 4.35
CA GLN A 29 -9.45 -12.00 3.95
C GLN A 29 -10.01 -10.78 4.68
N ARG A 30 -11.34 -10.73 4.87
CA ARG A 30 -12.01 -9.66 5.63
C ARG A 30 -11.55 -9.57 7.08
N GLN A 31 -10.96 -10.63 7.63
CA GLN A 31 -10.39 -10.65 8.98
C GLN A 31 -8.91 -10.24 9.02
N GLY A 32 -8.26 -10.06 7.86
CA GLY A 32 -6.88 -9.62 7.74
C GLY A 32 -6.75 -8.10 7.59
N LEU A 33 -6.41 -7.64 6.39
CA LEU A 33 -6.11 -6.23 6.12
C LEU A 33 -7.34 -5.33 6.25
N ARG A 34 -7.31 -4.43 7.23
CA ARG A 34 -8.42 -3.50 7.55
C ARG A 34 -8.04 -2.03 7.52
N SER A 35 -6.76 -1.74 7.41
CA SER A 35 -6.24 -0.38 7.39
C SER A 35 -5.04 -0.25 6.47
N GLY A 36 -4.78 0.98 6.04
CA GLY A 36 -3.59 1.36 5.31
C GLY A 36 -3.31 2.85 5.47
N THR A 37 -2.26 3.33 4.83
CA THR A 37 -1.91 4.74 4.75
C THR A 37 -1.90 5.15 3.30
N GLN A 38 -2.70 6.15 2.94
CA GLN A 38 -2.54 6.84 1.67
C GLN A 38 -1.32 7.76 1.80
N LEU A 39 -0.29 7.49 1.01
CA LEU A 39 0.90 8.31 0.89
C LEU A 39 0.88 9.05 -0.44
N ARG A 40 1.05 10.38 -0.38
CA ARG A 40 1.40 11.20 -1.53
C ARG A 40 2.74 11.84 -1.31
N LEU A 41 3.62 11.73 -2.30
CA LEU A 41 4.92 12.39 -2.29
C LEU A 41 4.96 13.45 -3.37
N PHE A 42 5.40 14.64 -3.00
CA PHE A 42 5.59 15.76 -3.90
C PHE A 42 7.05 16.21 -3.87
N ARG A 43 7.62 16.50 -5.03
CA ARG A 43 8.90 17.20 -5.17
C ARG A 43 8.64 18.70 -5.24
N LEU A 44 9.32 19.48 -4.40
CA LEU A 44 9.25 20.92 -4.43
C LEU A 44 10.16 21.51 -5.53
N PRO A 45 9.75 22.62 -6.17
CA PRO A 45 10.58 23.31 -7.15
C PRO A 45 11.87 23.84 -6.50
N VAL A 46 12.95 23.88 -7.28
CA VAL A 46 14.23 24.44 -6.85
C VAL A 46 14.14 25.97 -6.88
N PRO A 47 14.54 26.70 -5.81
CA PRO A 47 14.52 28.15 -5.81
C PRO A 47 15.45 28.72 -6.89
N THR A 48 14.96 29.67 -7.69
CA THR A 48 15.75 30.33 -8.75
C THR A 48 16.67 31.44 -8.23
N SER A 49 16.36 32.02 -7.06
CA SER A 49 17.09 33.16 -6.49
C SER A 49 18.22 32.77 -5.53
N GLY A 50 18.42 31.48 -5.25
CA GLY A 50 19.37 30.99 -4.23
C GLY A 50 18.95 31.26 -2.79
N GLU A 51 17.83 31.96 -2.58
CA GLU A 51 17.16 32.05 -1.27
C GLU A 51 16.32 30.79 -1.03
N PRO A 52 16.25 30.28 0.22
CA PRO A 52 15.38 29.15 0.52
C PRO A 52 13.92 29.55 0.29
N SER A 53 13.21 28.76 -0.52
CA SER A 53 11.76 28.91 -0.70
C SER A 53 11.06 28.85 0.66
N PRO A 54 10.05 29.69 0.92
CA PRO A 54 9.27 29.60 2.14
C PRO A 54 8.53 28.26 2.21
N SER A 55 8.63 27.59 3.36
CA SER A 55 7.98 26.29 3.62
C SER A 55 6.48 26.34 3.26
N PRO A 56 5.99 25.41 2.42
CA PRO A 56 4.57 25.30 2.12
C PRO A 56 3.72 24.98 3.35
N LEU A 57 4.29 24.27 4.34
CA LEU A 57 3.63 24.00 5.62
C LEU A 57 3.47 25.30 6.43
N ALA A 58 4.54 26.10 6.53
CA ALA A 58 4.53 27.34 7.31
C ALA A 58 3.65 28.44 6.67
N SER A 59 3.52 28.43 5.35
CA SER A 59 2.74 29.43 4.60
C SER A 59 1.26 29.06 4.41
N GLY A 60 0.82 27.91 4.93
CA GLY A 60 -0.57 27.43 4.77
C GLY A 60 -0.91 26.98 3.35
N GLY A 61 0.09 26.62 2.53
CA GLY A 61 -0.08 26.14 1.16
C GLY A 61 -0.50 24.67 1.06
N VAL A 62 -0.72 24.01 2.20
CA VAL A 62 -1.12 22.61 2.33
C VAL A 62 -2.52 22.49 2.94
N ASN A 63 -3.23 21.40 2.64
CA ASN A 63 -4.57 21.18 3.14
C ASN A 63 -4.77 19.75 3.63
N ALA A 64 -5.85 19.51 4.39
CA ALA A 64 -6.12 18.18 4.88
C ALA A 64 -6.38 17.19 3.74
N SER A 65 -6.95 17.60 2.59
CA SER A 65 -7.27 16.73 1.45
C SER A 65 -6.09 16.10 0.74
N GLY A 66 -4.88 16.65 0.92
CA GLY A 66 -3.71 16.16 0.21
C GLY A 66 -3.66 16.67 -1.23
N ASP A 67 -4.28 17.81 -1.51
CA ASP A 67 -4.20 18.42 -2.83
C ASP A 67 -2.79 18.96 -3.08
N ARG A 68 -2.43 19.06 -4.35
CA ARG A 68 -1.10 19.49 -4.77
C ARG A 68 -0.78 20.90 -4.22
N PRO A 69 0.28 21.05 -3.40
CA PRO A 69 0.65 22.34 -2.85
C PRO A 69 1.12 23.31 -3.94
N ARG A 70 0.73 24.58 -3.81
CA ARG A 70 1.24 25.68 -4.63
C ARG A 70 2.29 26.45 -3.85
N THR A 71 3.47 26.63 -4.46
CA THR A 71 4.57 27.42 -3.91
C THR A 71 4.74 28.71 -4.73
N ARG A 72 5.58 29.64 -4.27
CA ARG A 72 5.88 30.86 -5.03
C ARG A 72 6.65 30.55 -6.31
N GLU A 73 7.47 29.51 -6.28
CA GLU A 73 8.36 29.10 -7.38
C GLU A 73 7.67 28.17 -8.38
N GLY A 74 6.47 27.67 -8.06
CA GLY A 74 5.66 26.83 -8.94
C GLY A 74 4.78 25.83 -8.19
N GLU A 75 4.12 24.95 -8.93
CA GLU A 75 3.38 23.84 -8.33
C GLU A 75 4.32 22.69 -7.97
N ALA A 76 4.10 22.05 -6.82
CA ALA A 76 4.86 20.87 -6.44
C ALA A 76 4.54 19.70 -7.38
N GLN A 77 5.55 18.92 -7.79
CA GLN A 77 5.34 17.78 -8.68
C GLN A 77 4.94 16.55 -7.87
N LEU A 78 3.76 15.98 -8.14
CA LEU A 78 3.38 14.67 -7.57
C LEU A 78 4.26 13.58 -8.18
N ILE A 79 4.96 12.82 -7.35
CA ILE A 79 5.86 11.73 -7.77
C ILE A 79 5.41 10.36 -7.24
N CYS A 80 4.54 10.32 -6.24
CA CYS A 80 3.94 9.09 -5.73
C CYS A 80 2.52 9.38 -5.24
N ASP A 81 1.57 8.51 -5.58
CA ASP A 81 0.23 8.43 -4.98
C ASP A 81 -0.07 6.95 -4.76
N ALA A 82 0.11 6.47 -3.52
CA ALA A 82 0.07 5.05 -3.21
C ALA A 82 -0.68 4.77 -1.91
N LEU A 83 -1.58 3.78 -1.94
CA LEU A 83 -2.14 3.18 -0.74
C LEU A 83 -1.20 2.07 -0.26
N VAL A 84 -0.63 2.24 0.93
CA VAL A 84 0.22 1.25 1.58
C VAL A 84 -0.62 0.49 2.61
N PRO A 85 -0.95 -0.79 2.40
CA PRO A 85 -1.68 -1.57 3.40
C PRO A 85 -0.85 -1.70 4.68
N LEU A 86 -1.51 -1.57 5.84
CA LEU A 86 -0.86 -1.80 7.12
C LEU A 86 -0.72 -3.30 7.36
N ILE A 87 0.40 -3.85 6.91
CA ILE A 87 0.77 -5.25 7.14
C ILE A 87 1.57 -5.32 8.44
N GLU A 88 1.01 -5.97 9.46
CA GLU A 88 1.67 -6.22 10.76
C GLU A 88 2.12 -7.70 10.84
N PRO A 89 3.38 -8.05 10.52
CA PRO A 89 3.79 -9.46 10.37
C PRO A 89 3.62 -10.32 11.62
N ARG A 90 3.70 -9.70 12.80
CA ARG A 90 3.53 -10.37 14.11
C ARG A 90 2.08 -10.71 14.45
N ARG A 91 1.12 -10.17 13.71
CA ARG A 91 -0.33 -10.28 13.99
C ARG A 91 -1.09 -10.96 12.86
N LEU A 92 -0.42 -11.26 11.75
CA LEU A 92 -1.05 -11.81 10.56
C LEU A 92 -0.50 -13.20 10.26
N TRP A 93 -1.37 -14.01 9.68
CA TRP A 93 -1.09 -15.26 9.01
C TRP A 93 -1.28 -15.08 7.52
N LEU A 94 -0.52 -15.84 6.73
CA LEU A 94 -0.67 -15.93 5.30
C LEU A 94 -1.15 -17.34 4.92
N GLY A 95 -2.28 -17.42 4.22
CA GLY A 95 -2.69 -18.61 3.50
C GLY A 95 -2.36 -18.45 2.03
N VAL A 96 -1.76 -19.48 1.42
CA VAL A 96 -1.48 -19.53 -0.01
C VAL A 96 -2.30 -20.64 -0.63
N TYR A 97 -3.04 -20.31 -1.68
CA TYR A 97 -3.98 -21.21 -2.32
C TYR A 97 -3.74 -21.26 -3.82
N GLN A 98 -3.88 -22.46 -4.37
CA GLN A 98 -4.14 -22.63 -5.77
C GLN A 98 -5.65 -22.64 -5.99
N VAL A 99 -6.13 -21.73 -6.82
CA VAL A 99 -7.51 -21.73 -7.29
C VAL A 99 -7.58 -22.14 -8.74
N SER A 100 -8.69 -22.72 -9.17
CA SER A 100 -8.88 -23.08 -10.57
C SER A 100 -10.33 -22.98 -11.00
N GLY A 101 -10.52 -22.74 -12.31
CA GLY A 101 -11.81 -22.55 -12.95
C GLY A 101 -11.67 -22.12 -14.41
N PRO A 102 -12.78 -21.82 -15.10
CA PRO A 102 -12.73 -21.15 -16.39
C PRO A 102 -12.34 -19.67 -16.23
N ALA A 103 -11.80 -19.09 -17.31
CA ALA A 103 -11.56 -17.66 -17.39
C ALA A 103 -12.85 -16.87 -17.14
N GLU A 104 -12.72 -15.75 -16.43
CA GLU A 104 -13.80 -14.79 -16.24
C GLU A 104 -13.55 -13.58 -17.16
N GLU A 105 -14.56 -13.22 -17.97
CA GLU A 105 -14.48 -12.06 -18.87
C GLU A 105 -15.63 -11.08 -18.57
N PRO A 106 -15.36 -9.75 -18.52
CA PRO A 106 -14.06 -9.12 -18.71
C PRO A 106 -13.16 -9.22 -17.47
N PHE A 107 -11.90 -9.63 -17.65
CA PHE A 107 -10.89 -9.60 -16.58
C PHE A 107 -10.15 -8.27 -16.58
N THR A 108 -10.10 -7.61 -15.42
CA THR A 108 -9.09 -6.59 -15.14
C THR A 108 -8.27 -7.04 -13.92
N PRO A 109 -6.93 -6.94 -13.95
CA PRO A 109 -6.10 -7.27 -12.78
C PRO A 109 -6.50 -6.51 -11.52
N GLU A 110 -7.09 -5.32 -11.69
CA GLU A 110 -7.58 -4.49 -10.58
C GLU A 110 -8.79 -5.09 -9.86
N THR A 111 -9.51 -6.05 -10.45
CA THR A 111 -10.79 -6.56 -9.92
C THR A 111 -10.74 -7.97 -9.35
N GLY A 112 -9.62 -8.70 -9.49
CA GLY A 112 -9.48 -10.01 -8.86
C GLY A 112 -8.56 -10.99 -9.57
N VAL A 113 -8.90 -12.27 -9.49
CA VAL A 113 -8.03 -13.40 -9.90
C VAL A 113 -8.24 -13.87 -11.34
N GLY A 114 -9.16 -13.25 -12.08
CA GLY A 114 -9.44 -13.54 -13.50
C GLY A 114 -10.06 -14.91 -13.77
N LEU A 115 -10.63 -15.54 -12.75
CA LEU A 115 -11.24 -16.87 -12.82
C LEU A 115 -12.58 -16.89 -12.10
N ARG A 116 -13.55 -17.56 -12.70
CA ARG A 116 -14.69 -18.08 -11.95
C ARG A 116 -14.22 -19.28 -11.13
N VAL A 117 -13.86 -19.05 -9.88
CA VAL A 117 -13.25 -20.07 -9.02
C VAL A 117 -14.22 -21.23 -8.75
N GLU A 118 -13.84 -22.43 -9.16
CA GLU A 118 -14.60 -23.68 -8.98
C GLU A 118 -13.92 -24.63 -7.99
N ARG A 119 -12.59 -24.54 -7.84
CA ARG A 119 -11.82 -25.35 -6.88
C ARG A 119 -10.78 -24.51 -6.17
N VAL A 120 -10.61 -24.79 -4.88
CA VAL A 120 -9.60 -24.19 -4.01
C VAL A 120 -8.75 -25.31 -3.41
N THR A 121 -7.44 -25.12 -3.42
CA THR A 121 -6.48 -26.03 -2.78
C THR A 121 -5.51 -25.21 -1.96
N CYS A 122 -5.51 -25.42 -0.64
CA CYS A 122 -4.52 -24.81 0.26
C CYS A 122 -3.14 -25.44 -0.04
N LEU A 123 -2.16 -24.59 -0.31
CA LEU A 123 -0.78 -24.96 -0.56
C LEU A 123 0.08 -24.76 0.69
N ASP A 124 -0.17 -23.68 1.43
CA ASP A 124 0.57 -23.35 2.65
C ASP A 124 -0.25 -22.43 3.57
N CYS A 125 0.04 -22.46 4.86
CA CYS A 125 -0.54 -21.61 5.88
C CYS A 125 0.44 -21.41 7.04
N PHE A 126 0.99 -20.21 7.18
CA PHE A 126 2.04 -19.90 8.14
C PHE A 126 1.95 -18.49 8.75
N PRO A 127 2.50 -18.26 9.95
CA PRO A 127 2.59 -16.93 10.54
C PRO A 127 3.42 -16.01 9.65
N LEU A 128 2.94 -14.80 9.37
CA LEU A 128 3.57 -13.93 8.38
C LEU A 128 5.01 -13.52 8.77
N GLN A 129 5.30 -13.46 10.06
CA GLN A 129 6.65 -13.21 10.59
C GLN A 129 7.72 -14.26 10.21
N GLU A 130 7.31 -15.43 9.71
CA GLU A 130 8.23 -16.47 9.24
C GLU A 130 8.67 -16.26 7.78
N ALA A 131 8.04 -15.35 7.04
CA ALA A 131 8.45 -15.00 5.69
C ALA A 131 9.84 -14.36 5.66
N SER A 132 10.60 -14.64 4.61
CA SER A 132 11.88 -13.98 4.34
C SER A 132 11.71 -12.47 4.14
N ASN A 133 12.78 -11.69 4.28
CA ASN A 133 12.73 -10.23 4.09
C ASN A 133 13.36 -9.83 2.75
N GLU A 134 12.74 -8.87 2.07
CA GLU A 134 13.26 -8.13 0.93
C GLU A 134 13.16 -6.63 1.24
N THR A 135 14.08 -5.83 0.72
CA THR A 135 14.12 -4.38 0.94
C THR A 135 13.92 -3.63 -0.37
N CYS A 136 13.20 -2.51 -0.34
CA CYS A 136 13.09 -1.62 -1.48
C CYS A 136 13.20 -0.14 -1.09
N TRP A 137 13.58 0.68 -2.06
CA TRP A 137 13.47 2.13 -1.95
C TRP A 137 12.04 2.54 -2.26
N PHE A 138 11.28 2.88 -1.22
CA PHE A 138 9.90 3.37 -1.36
C PHE A 138 9.83 4.91 -1.37
N TYR A 139 10.79 5.57 -0.71
CA TYR A 139 10.95 7.01 -0.70
C TYR A 139 11.96 7.48 -1.75
N PRO A 140 11.92 8.77 -2.15
CA PRO A 140 12.86 9.32 -3.13
C PRO A 140 14.31 9.20 -2.64
N THR A 141 15.21 8.84 -3.55
CA THR A 141 16.65 8.77 -3.29
C THR A 141 17.44 9.91 -3.94
N ASP A 142 16.80 10.66 -4.84
CA ASP A 142 17.42 11.81 -5.50
C ASP A 142 17.47 13.02 -4.57
N ASN A 143 18.56 13.79 -4.66
CA ASN A 143 18.71 15.02 -3.91
C ASN A 143 17.57 16.01 -4.21
N GLY A 144 17.01 16.62 -3.15
CA GLY A 144 15.95 17.60 -3.28
C GLY A 144 15.13 17.82 -2.02
N HIS A 145 14.13 18.70 -2.15
CA HIS A 145 13.14 18.99 -1.12
C HIS A 145 11.81 18.35 -1.49
N TYR A 146 11.16 17.76 -0.50
CA TYR A 146 9.96 16.95 -0.70
C TYR A 146 8.91 17.24 0.36
N LEU A 147 7.66 16.97 -0.01
CA LEU A 147 6.53 16.90 0.92
C LEU A 147 5.92 15.51 0.86
N ALA A 148 5.77 14.88 2.01
CA ALA A 148 4.92 13.73 2.20
C ALA A 148 3.58 14.17 2.77
N TRP A 149 2.50 13.62 2.22
CA TRP A 149 1.18 13.68 2.82
C TRP A 149 0.73 12.27 3.13
N GLU A 150 0.33 12.06 4.38
CA GLU A 150 -0.10 10.76 4.89
C GLU A 150 -1.49 10.88 5.49
N ASN A 151 -2.37 9.95 5.12
CA ASN A 151 -3.70 9.87 5.69
C ASN A 151 -4.10 8.41 5.89
N ARG A 152 -4.44 8.07 7.14
CA ARG A 152 -4.89 6.73 7.49
C ARG A 152 -6.22 6.41 6.81
N ARG A 153 -6.29 5.18 6.30
CA ARG A 153 -7.44 4.63 5.60
C ARG A 153 -7.92 3.38 6.31
N GLN A 154 -9.23 3.24 6.38
CA GLN A 154 -9.86 1.94 6.59
C GLN A 154 -10.14 1.34 5.23
N ILE A 155 -9.77 0.09 5.04
CA ILE A 155 -9.81 -0.56 3.72
C ILE A 155 -10.47 -1.93 3.83
N GLU A 156 -11.15 -2.33 2.77
CA GLU A 156 -11.53 -3.72 2.52
C GLU A 156 -10.84 -4.17 1.24
N THR A 157 -10.26 -5.37 1.25
CA THR A 157 -9.51 -5.91 0.11
C THR A 157 -9.98 -7.29 -0.28
N LEU A 158 -9.81 -7.65 -1.54
CA LEU A 158 -9.92 -9.04 -2.01
C LEU A 158 -8.62 -9.80 -1.70
N PRO A 159 -8.65 -11.14 -1.76
CA PRO A 159 -7.44 -11.95 -1.74
C PRO A 159 -6.40 -11.44 -2.74
N GLY A 160 -5.15 -11.46 -2.31
CA GLY A 160 -4.02 -10.98 -3.07
C GLY A 160 -3.73 -11.88 -4.27
N HIS A 161 -3.24 -11.28 -5.35
CA HIS A 161 -2.88 -11.98 -6.58
C HIS A 161 -1.67 -11.29 -7.25
N LEU A 162 -1.19 -11.88 -8.34
CA LEU A 162 -0.05 -11.36 -9.10
C LEU A 162 -0.58 -10.70 -10.39
N PRO A 163 -0.60 -9.36 -10.49
CA PRO A 163 -1.24 -8.68 -11.62
C PRO A 163 -0.53 -8.97 -12.96
N ASP A 164 0.80 -9.12 -12.92
CA ASP A 164 1.63 -9.44 -14.09
C ASP A 164 1.64 -10.94 -14.44
N ARG A 165 0.81 -11.74 -13.77
CA ARG A 165 0.79 -13.20 -13.93
C ARG A 165 -0.65 -13.69 -14.13
N PRO A 166 -1.14 -13.71 -15.38
CA PRO A 166 -2.49 -14.18 -15.66
C PRO A 166 -2.65 -15.67 -15.32
N PRO A 167 -3.90 -16.14 -15.19
CA PRO A 167 -4.17 -17.56 -14.98
C PRO A 167 -3.55 -18.45 -16.05
N GLN A 168 -3.04 -19.61 -15.64
CA GLN A 168 -2.27 -20.53 -16.49
C GLN A 168 -2.96 -21.87 -16.65
N ALA A 169 -2.66 -22.60 -17.73
CA ALA A 169 -3.20 -23.94 -17.95
C ALA A 169 -2.67 -24.97 -16.93
N GLU A 170 -1.50 -24.70 -16.35
CA GLU A 170 -0.86 -25.57 -15.37
C GLU A 170 -0.86 -24.95 -13.96
N PRO A 171 -0.89 -25.79 -12.90
CA PRO A 171 -0.60 -25.39 -11.52
C PRO A 171 0.69 -24.58 -11.36
N PHE A 172 0.69 -23.62 -10.44
CA PHE A 172 1.90 -22.86 -10.13
C PHE A 172 2.83 -23.67 -9.21
N PRO A 173 4.14 -23.77 -9.53
CA PRO A 173 5.10 -24.38 -8.63
C PRO A 173 5.39 -23.44 -7.46
N TYR A 174 4.63 -23.59 -6.38
CA TYR A 174 4.77 -22.81 -5.15
C TYR A 174 5.88 -23.39 -4.25
N GLY A 175 6.67 -22.49 -3.66
CA GLY A 175 7.59 -22.81 -2.57
C GLY A 175 7.51 -21.72 -1.50
N HIS A 176 7.50 -22.14 -0.22
CA HIS A 176 7.42 -21.24 0.93
C HIS A 176 8.49 -20.13 0.88
N GLY A 177 9.74 -20.51 0.61
CA GLY A 177 10.88 -19.58 0.56
C GLY A 177 10.84 -18.55 -0.57
N ASP A 178 9.87 -18.62 -1.48
CA ASP A 178 9.69 -17.61 -2.54
C ASP A 178 8.90 -16.39 -2.05
N VAL A 179 8.24 -16.47 -0.89
CA VAL A 179 7.44 -15.37 -0.29
C VAL A 179 8.32 -14.49 0.60
N HIS A 180 8.25 -13.17 0.38
CA HIS A 180 9.02 -12.20 1.15
C HIS A 180 8.17 -11.03 1.65
N LEU A 181 8.47 -10.57 2.86
CA LEU A 181 8.08 -9.27 3.40
C LEU A 181 8.90 -8.17 2.72
N LEU A 182 8.21 -7.21 2.10
CA LEU A 182 8.86 -6.08 1.44
C LEU A 182 8.92 -4.89 2.40
N TRP A 183 10.13 -4.58 2.86
CA TRP A 183 10.39 -3.47 3.77
C TRP A 183 10.87 -2.24 3.01
N SER A 184 10.26 -1.10 3.29
CA SER A 184 10.77 0.19 2.82
C SER A 184 12.04 0.53 3.58
N LEU A 185 13.14 0.72 2.84
CA LEU A 185 14.29 1.46 3.31
C LEU A 185 13.89 2.94 3.35
N MET A 186 13.42 3.40 4.50
CA MET A 186 13.60 4.81 4.84
C MET A 186 15.08 5.01 5.17
N ALA A 187 15.58 6.22 4.92
CA ALA A 187 16.94 6.60 5.28
C ALA A 187 17.19 6.70 6.80
N ASP A 188 16.15 6.48 7.61
CA ASP A 188 16.20 6.29 9.05
C ASP A 188 15.76 4.85 9.39
N ASP A 189 16.67 4.06 9.97
CA ASP A 189 16.46 2.68 10.39
C ASP A 189 15.33 2.51 11.43
N HIS A 190 14.88 3.59 12.09
CA HIS A 190 13.82 3.57 13.10
C HIS A 190 12.40 3.47 12.52
N ALA A 191 12.22 3.55 11.20
CA ALA A 191 10.91 3.57 10.55
C ALA A 191 10.73 2.51 9.44
N LEU A 192 11.36 1.33 9.56
CA LEU A 192 11.11 0.21 8.65
C LEU A 192 9.61 -0.14 8.62
N THR A 193 8.97 0.20 7.51
CA THR A 193 7.56 -0.07 7.26
C THR A 193 7.43 -1.19 6.25
N CYS A 194 6.63 -2.21 6.57
CA CYS A 194 6.30 -3.26 5.61
C CYS A 194 5.33 -2.69 4.58
N VAL A 195 5.79 -2.51 3.34
CA VAL A 195 5.04 -1.88 2.24
C VAL A 195 4.36 -2.88 1.31
N GLY A 196 4.57 -4.18 1.55
CA GLY A 196 3.91 -5.23 0.78
C GLY A 196 4.50 -6.61 1.01
N LEU A 197 4.08 -7.53 0.15
CA LEU A 197 4.62 -8.87 0.03
C LEU A 197 5.03 -9.11 -1.42
N THR A 198 6.08 -9.91 -1.62
CA THR A 198 6.48 -10.39 -2.93
C THR A 198 6.46 -11.92 -2.98
N TRP A 199 6.19 -12.46 -4.17
CA TRP A 199 6.46 -13.86 -4.48
C TRP A 199 7.31 -13.91 -5.75
N ARG A 200 8.49 -14.51 -5.67
CA ARG A 200 9.49 -14.51 -6.77
C ARG A 200 9.77 -13.10 -7.31
N ARG A 201 9.94 -12.13 -6.41
CA ARG A 201 10.21 -10.71 -6.71
C ARG A 201 9.09 -9.97 -7.46
N GLN A 202 7.92 -10.60 -7.57
CA GLN A 202 6.71 -9.96 -8.10
C GLN A 202 5.85 -9.52 -6.92
N ARG A 203 5.37 -8.27 -6.94
CA ARG A 203 4.53 -7.73 -5.87
C ARG A 203 3.17 -8.40 -5.88
N ILE A 204 2.72 -8.82 -4.71
CA ILE A 204 1.35 -9.28 -4.50
C ILE A 204 0.46 -8.04 -4.40
N ALA A 205 -0.51 -7.92 -5.30
CA ALA A 205 -1.49 -6.85 -5.31
C ALA A 205 -2.71 -7.27 -4.49
N TRP A 206 -3.25 -6.34 -3.69
CA TRP A 206 -4.44 -6.52 -2.87
C TRP A 206 -5.56 -5.64 -3.44
N PRO A 207 -6.46 -6.18 -4.30
CA PRO A 207 -7.52 -5.39 -4.91
C PRO A 207 -8.38 -4.70 -3.86
N LEU A 208 -8.63 -3.41 -4.05
CA LEU A 208 -9.40 -2.60 -3.12
C LEU A 208 -10.90 -2.75 -3.42
N VAL A 209 -11.68 -3.13 -2.41
CA VAL A 209 -13.15 -3.23 -2.50
C VAL A 209 -13.78 -1.92 -2.05
N SER A 210 -13.32 -1.41 -0.91
CA SER A 210 -13.80 -0.15 -0.35
C SER A 210 -12.70 0.55 0.43
N GLU A 211 -12.81 1.87 0.50
CA GLU A 211 -11.89 2.71 1.24
C GLU A 211 -12.66 3.81 1.96
N ARG A 212 -12.33 4.00 3.24
CA ARG A 212 -12.81 5.13 4.02
C ARG A 212 -11.65 5.93 4.57
N ARG A 213 -11.67 7.21 4.23
CA ARG A 213 -10.70 8.21 4.64
C ARG A 213 -10.86 8.62 6.11
N GLU A 214 -9.77 8.69 6.86
CA GLU A 214 -9.78 9.38 8.16
C GLU A 214 -9.70 10.90 7.99
N ARG A 215 -10.28 11.65 8.92
CA ARG A 215 -10.31 13.13 8.86
C ARG A 215 -8.96 13.79 9.14
N LEU A 216 -8.01 13.04 9.69
CA LEU A 216 -6.71 13.52 10.09
C LEU A 216 -5.68 13.17 9.00
N ALA A 217 -4.86 14.15 8.62
CA ALA A 217 -3.74 13.93 7.73
C ALA A 217 -2.49 14.62 8.25
N THR A 218 -1.33 14.03 7.99
CA THR A 218 -0.03 14.59 8.35
C THR A 218 0.69 15.01 7.08
N TRP A 219 1.21 16.23 7.08
CA TRP A 219 2.19 16.68 6.12
C TRP A 219 3.57 16.66 6.77
N THR A 220 4.56 16.13 6.06
CA THR A 220 5.96 16.13 6.49
C THR A 220 6.81 16.71 5.37
N GLU A 221 7.55 17.76 5.67
CA GLU A 221 8.55 18.35 4.80
C GLU A 221 9.91 17.78 5.13
N PHE A 222 10.63 17.30 4.11
CA PHE A 222 11.93 16.69 4.30
C PHE A 222 12.86 16.98 3.13
N GLN A 223 14.16 16.84 3.37
CA GLN A 223 15.21 16.97 2.37
C GLN A 223 15.96 15.65 2.25
N ILE A 224 16.33 15.33 1.01
CA ILE A 224 17.29 14.27 0.70
C ILE A 224 18.58 14.91 0.20
N ASP A 225 19.70 14.52 0.79
CA ASP A 225 21.04 14.85 0.32
C ASP A 225 21.97 13.64 0.47
N ALA A 226 22.20 12.92 -0.63
CA ALA A 226 23.04 11.74 -0.67
C ALA A 226 24.51 11.98 -0.26
N MET A 227 24.97 13.23 -0.21
CA MET A 227 26.34 13.58 0.19
C MET A 227 26.45 14.02 1.65
N ALA A 228 25.32 14.20 2.34
CA ALA A 228 25.29 14.52 3.76
C ALA A 228 25.56 13.29 4.64
N GLU A 229 25.97 13.53 5.88
CA GLU A 229 26.15 12.47 6.89
C GLU A 229 24.83 11.73 7.19
N SER A 230 23.71 12.45 7.17
CA SER A 230 22.36 11.91 7.18
C SER A 230 21.69 12.22 5.85
N SER A 231 21.44 11.19 5.04
CA SER A 231 20.88 11.38 3.70
C SER A 231 19.43 11.86 3.68
N TYR A 232 18.73 11.72 4.82
CA TYR A 232 17.38 12.23 5.04
C TYR A 232 17.37 13.18 6.23
N GLN A 233 16.67 14.30 6.06
CA GLN A 233 16.42 15.26 7.13
C GLN A 233 14.96 15.70 7.09
N GLU A 234 14.21 15.39 8.15
CA GLU A 234 12.91 16.01 8.39
C GLU A 234 13.11 17.47 8.76
N LEU A 235 12.40 18.37 8.07
CA LEU A 235 12.50 19.81 8.25
C LEU A 235 11.32 20.35 9.07
N ASN A 236 10.11 19.86 8.79
CA ASN A 236 8.89 20.29 9.46
C ASN A 236 7.77 19.25 9.34
N SER A 237 6.84 19.24 10.29
CA SER A 237 5.65 18.38 10.22
C SER A 237 4.42 19.10 10.78
N ALA A 238 3.27 18.86 10.16
CA ALA A 238 2.00 19.43 10.57
C ALA A 238 0.85 18.43 10.38
N THR A 239 0.06 18.24 11.44
CA THR A 239 -1.17 17.46 11.38
C THR A 239 -2.37 18.37 11.19
N LEU A 240 -3.14 18.11 10.12
CA LEU A 240 -4.32 18.88 9.74
C LEU A 240 -5.59 18.04 9.92
N PHE A 241 -6.69 18.71 10.24
CA PHE A 241 -8.00 18.09 10.40
C PHE A 241 -8.97 18.61 9.34
N GLN A 242 -9.63 17.69 8.63
CA GLN A 242 -10.73 18.03 7.74
C GLN A 242 -12.01 18.20 8.55
N LEU A 243 -12.53 19.43 8.59
CA LEU A 243 -13.87 19.70 9.10
C LEU A 243 -14.89 19.02 8.19
N ALA A 244 -15.91 18.39 8.77
CA ALA A 244 -17.00 17.84 7.97
C ALA A 244 -17.69 18.98 7.24
N ASP A 245 -17.99 18.81 5.95
CA ASP A 245 -18.93 19.71 5.28
C ASP A 245 -20.22 19.70 6.11
N SER A 246 -20.51 20.83 6.74
CA SER A 246 -21.82 21.11 7.29
C SER A 246 -22.78 21.13 6.11
N GLY A 247 -23.37 19.97 5.81
CA GLY A 247 -24.46 19.83 4.86
C GLY A 247 -25.56 20.78 5.28
N GLU A 248 -25.61 21.91 4.58
CA GLU A 248 -26.67 22.90 4.68
C GLU A 248 -27.92 22.25 4.07
N ALA A 249 -28.66 21.51 4.91
CA ALA A 249 -30.04 21.16 4.63
C ALA A 249 -30.91 22.42 4.79
N ALA A 250 -30.77 23.35 3.85
CA ALA A 250 -31.76 24.39 3.62
C ALA A 250 -32.73 23.88 2.54
N ALA A 251 -33.66 23.03 2.95
CA ALA A 251 -34.91 22.82 2.22
C ALA A 251 -35.99 23.64 2.93
N GLY A 252 -36.22 24.83 2.42
CA GLY A 252 -37.46 25.59 2.62
C GLY A 252 -38.48 25.21 1.56
#